data_AF-A0A4Z0WB63-F1
#
_entry.id   AF-A0A4Z0WB63-F1
#
_cell.length_a   1.000
_cell.length_b   1.000
_cell.length_c   1.000
_cell.angle_alpha   90.00
_cell.angle_beta   90.00
_cell.angle_gamma   90.00
#
_symmetry.space_group_name_H-M   'P 1'
#
loop_
_entity.id
_entity.type
_entity.pdbx_description
1 polymer ?
#
loop_
_entity_poly.entity_id
_entity_poly.type
_entity_poly.pdbx_seq_one_letter_code
_entity_poly.pdbx_strand_id
1 'polypeptide(L)'
;MTPFFRVPLLALVLATVTVQESAAYELEISAFGTLTELSVRAEDERRLASNVLFVGAGVAAIGGIGAHIDGSYKAASLLSVTSAVALGGGVLARHYETSTERALSRVETIEDPAEREQRSRDALFQLASDQRGSRLTSGVLHAGLASYYFFLADGDSDSDTLNGVVSLAASVARFAIPGPAERAVKRLQQDNRDQAVLDNLDWQLGIAESGSPMLALGIRF
;
A
#
# COMPACT_ATOMS: atom_id res chain seq x y z
N MET A 1 35.28 -12.76 -18.81
CA MET A 1 34.67 -12.68 -17.47
C MET A 1 34.26 -11.24 -17.22
N THR A 2 33.00 -10.89 -17.48
CA THR A 2 32.46 -9.52 -17.35
C THR A 2 31.39 -9.51 -16.26
N PRO A 3 31.57 -8.76 -15.15
CA PRO A 3 30.55 -8.62 -14.12
C PRO A 3 29.69 -7.38 -14.42
N PHE A 4 28.82 -7.43 -15.44
CA PHE A 4 28.03 -6.25 -15.83
C PHE A 4 26.51 -6.40 -15.69
N PHE A 5 26.00 -7.57 -15.28
CA PHE A 5 24.55 -7.81 -15.20
C PHE A 5 23.95 -7.79 -13.78
N ARG A 6 24.73 -7.50 -12.73
CA ARG A 6 24.26 -7.64 -11.34
C ARG A 6 23.61 -6.39 -10.72
N VAL A 7 23.58 -5.26 -11.41
CA VAL A 7 23.12 -3.97 -10.84
C VAL A 7 21.74 -3.47 -11.34
N PRO A 8 21.22 -3.76 -12.55
CA PRO A 8 19.99 -3.09 -12.99
C PRO A 8 18.71 -3.68 -12.37
N LEU A 9 18.76 -4.88 -11.78
CA LEU A 9 17.56 -5.54 -11.24
C LEU A 9 17.22 -5.06 -9.82
N LEU A 10 18.24 -4.71 -9.02
CA LEU A 10 18.05 -4.16 -7.67
C LEU A 10 17.51 -2.73 -7.73
N ALA A 11 17.94 -1.94 -8.73
CA ALA A 11 17.40 -0.61 -8.98
C ALA A 11 15.95 -0.64 -9.47
N LEU A 12 15.56 -1.66 -10.25
CA LEU A 12 14.17 -1.81 -10.72
C LEU A 12 13.22 -2.22 -9.57
N VAL A 13 13.70 -3.02 -8.61
CA VAL A 13 12.91 -3.40 -7.42
C VAL A 13 12.89 -2.26 -6.38
N LEU A 14 13.99 -1.52 -6.18
CA LEU A 14 14.00 -0.35 -5.28
C LEU A 14 13.20 0.85 -5.84
N ALA A 15 13.12 1.02 -7.16
CA ALA A 15 12.37 2.12 -7.77
C ALA A 15 10.84 1.97 -7.67
N THR A 16 10.33 0.81 -7.25
CA THR A 16 8.88 0.62 -7.03
C THR A 16 8.40 1.03 -5.64
N VAL A 17 9.31 1.49 -4.76
CA VAL A 17 8.99 2.08 -3.46
C VAL A 17 9.18 3.61 -3.50
N THR A 18 8.75 4.25 -4.58
CA THR A 18 8.41 5.68 -4.48
C THR A 18 6.92 5.77 -4.23
N VAL A 19 6.59 5.85 -2.93
CA VAL A 19 5.29 6.32 -2.45
C VAL A 19 5.08 7.69 -3.06
N GLN A 20 4.35 7.73 -4.17
CA GLN A 20 3.93 8.98 -4.78
C GLN A 20 2.84 9.55 -3.87
N GLU A 21 3.23 10.50 -3.03
CA GLU A 21 2.34 11.47 -2.39
C GLU A 21 1.81 12.38 -3.50
N SER A 22 0.70 12.00 -4.13
CA SER A 22 -0.03 12.89 -5.03
C SER A 22 -1.17 13.53 -4.26
N ALA A 23 -0.99 14.83 -4.00
CA ALA A 23 -1.99 15.87 -3.75
C ALA A 23 -3.29 15.42 -3.09
N ALA A 24 -3.38 15.64 -1.79
CA ALA A 24 -4.66 15.74 -1.09
C ALA A 24 -5.49 16.85 -1.75
N TYR A 25 -6.48 16.45 -2.54
CA TYR A 25 -7.58 17.35 -2.88
C TYR A 25 -8.37 17.57 -1.59
N GLU A 26 -8.60 18.83 -1.21
CA GLU A 26 -9.53 19.21 -0.14
C GLU A 26 -10.96 18.84 -0.56
N LEU A 27 -11.28 17.55 -0.56
CA LEU A 27 -12.66 17.10 -0.37
C LEU A 27 -12.95 17.24 1.13
N GLU A 28 -14.14 17.72 1.49
CA GLU A 28 -14.70 17.47 2.82
C GLU A 28 -14.39 16.03 3.21
N ILE A 29 -13.81 15.82 4.40
CA ILE A 29 -13.37 14.52 4.90
C ILE A 29 -14.61 13.66 5.15
N SER A 30 -15.17 13.14 4.07
CA SER A 30 -16.23 12.15 4.04
C SER A 30 -15.58 10.79 3.83
N ALA A 31 -16.11 9.78 4.49
CA ALA A 31 -15.64 8.41 4.31
C ALA A 31 -15.86 7.95 2.87
N PHE A 32 -16.95 8.39 2.23
CA PHE A 32 -17.16 8.12 0.81
C PHE A 32 -16.07 8.76 -0.06
N GLY A 33 -15.76 10.05 0.13
CA GLY A 33 -14.69 10.73 -0.61
C GLY A 33 -13.33 10.06 -0.42
N THR A 34 -13.02 9.66 0.83
CA THR A 34 -11.78 8.94 1.16
C THR A 34 -11.71 7.56 0.48
N LEU A 35 -12.82 6.83 0.45
CA LEU A 35 -12.89 5.53 -0.23
C LEU A 35 -12.73 5.68 -1.75
N THR A 36 -13.31 6.73 -2.34
CA THR A 36 -13.14 7.06 -3.76
C THR A 36 -11.69 7.36 -4.10
N GLU A 37 -11.01 8.21 -3.31
CA GLU A 37 -9.58 8.51 -3.50
C GLU A 37 -8.72 7.23 -3.44
N LEU A 38 -8.96 6.40 -2.42
CA LEU A 38 -8.23 5.14 -2.27
C LEU A 38 -8.50 4.17 -3.41
N SER A 39 -9.71 4.16 -3.97
CA SER A 39 -10.07 3.32 -5.11
C SER A 39 -9.36 3.74 -6.38
N VAL A 40 -9.36 5.05 -6.70
CA VAL A 40 -8.64 5.59 -7.86
C VAL A 40 -7.15 5.27 -7.75
N ARG A 41 -6.58 5.49 -6.57
CA ARG A 41 -5.17 5.14 -6.30
C ARG A 41 -4.91 3.64 -6.46
N ALA A 42 -5.80 2.79 -5.96
CA ALA A 42 -5.68 1.33 -6.08
C ALA A 42 -5.75 0.88 -7.54
N GLU A 43 -6.59 1.51 -8.35
CA GLU A 43 -6.67 1.25 -9.79
C GLU A 43 -5.36 1.63 -10.51
N ASP A 44 -4.81 2.82 -10.20
CA ASP A 44 -3.54 3.27 -10.77
C ASP A 44 -2.37 2.37 -10.36
N GLU A 45 -2.28 2.00 -9.08
CA GLU A 45 -1.27 1.07 -8.55
C GLU A 45 -1.40 -0.30 -9.23
N ARG A 46 -2.63 -0.79 -9.44
CA ARG A 46 -2.91 -2.06 -10.14
C ARG A 46 -2.47 -2.02 -11.60
N ARG A 47 -2.78 -0.93 -12.32
CA ARG A 47 -2.35 -0.72 -13.71
C ARG A 47 -0.84 -0.63 -13.82
N LEU A 48 -0.19 0.08 -12.90
CA LEU A 48 1.26 0.20 -12.84
C LEU A 48 1.92 -1.15 -12.55
N ALA A 49 1.44 -1.88 -11.55
CA ALA A 49 1.94 -3.22 -11.23
C ALA A 49 1.81 -4.19 -12.42
N SER A 50 0.66 -4.15 -13.11
CA SER A 50 0.46 -4.92 -14.34
C SER A 50 1.47 -4.56 -15.43
N ASN A 51 1.71 -3.27 -15.69
CA ASN A 51 2.67 -2.81 -16.68
C ASN A 51 4.11 -3.24 -16.32
N VAL A 52 4.50 -3.11 -15.05
CA VAL A 52 5.82 -3.56 -14.56
C VAL A 52 5.99 -5.06 -14.77
N LEU A 53 4.96 -5.86 -14.48
CA LEU A 53 4.98 -7.30 -14.71
C LEU A 53 5.11 -7.66 -16.20
N PHE A 54 4.42 -6.95 -17.09
CA PHE A 54 4.56 -7.17 -18.55
C PHE A 54 5.95 -6.80 -19.06
N VAL A 55 6.50 -5.65 -18.64
CA VAL A 55 7.85 -5.24 -19.00
C VAL A 55 8.88 -6.24 -18.46
N GLY A 56 8.77 -6.61 -17.19
CA GLY A 56 9.65 -7.59 -16.55
C GLY A 56 9.59 -8.96 -17.24
N ALA A 57 8.40 -9.40 -17.65
CA ALA A 57 8.24 -10.61 -18.43
C ALA A 57 8.94 -10.55 -19.78
N GLY A 58 8.85 -9.42 -20.50
CA GLY A 58 9.53 -9.22 -21.77
C GLY A 58 11.05 -9.28 -21.63
N VAL A 59 11.60 -8.60 -20.60
CA VAL A 59 13.03 -8.64 -20.28
C VAL A 59 13.48 -10.06 -19.95
N ALA A 60 12.74 -10.79 -19.11
CA ALA A 60 13.05 -12.17 -18.75
C ALA A 60 12.98 -13.12 -19.97
N ALA A 61 12.01 -12.93 -20.88
CA ALA A 61 11.92 -13.73 -22.11
C ALA A 61 13.14 -13.52 -23.01
N ILE A 62 13.53 -12.26 -23.26
CA ILE A 62 14.71 -11.92 -24.06
C ILE A 62 15.98 -12.48 -23.42
N GLY A 63 16.14 -12.29 -22.10
CA GLY A 63 17.26 -12.85 -21.35
C GLY A 63 17.31 -14.38 -21.40
N GLY A 64 16.16 -15.05 -21.36
CA GLY A 64 16.05 -16.50 -21.49
C GLY A 64 16.50 -17.01 -22.85
N ILE A 65 16.14 -16.30 -23.93
CA ILE A 65 16.63 -16.60 -25.30
C ILE A 65 18.16 -16.45 -25.36
N GLY A 66 18.70 -15.36 -24.82
CA GLY A 66 20.15 -15.14 -24.76
C GLY A 66 20.88 -16.26 -24.00
N ALA A 67 20.37 -16.64 -22.82
CA ALA A 67 20.94 -17.72 -22.03
C ALA A 67 20.86 -19.09 -22.73
N HIS A 68 19.82 -19.31 -23.54
CA HIS A 68 19.70 -20.54 -24.34
C HIS A 68 20.74 -20.59 -25.47
N ILE A 69 20.97 -19.46 -26.14
CA ILE A 69 22.00 -19.32 -27.19
C ILE A 69 23.40 -19.55 -26.61
N ASP A 70 23.66 -19.06 -25.38
CA ASP A 70 24.93 -19.23 -24.68
C ASP A 70 25.11 -20.63 -24.04
N GLY A 71 24.17 -21.56 -24.27
CA GLY A 71 24.22 -22.93 -23.73
C GLY A 71 23.94 -23.06 -22.23
N SER A 72 23.49 -21.99 -21.57
CA SER A 72 23.14 -21.98 -20.15
C SER A 72 21.68 -22.38 -19.93
N TYR A 73 21.38 -23.66 -20.18
CA TYR A 73 20.00 -24.17 -20.19
C TYR A 73 19.25 -23.98 -18.86
N LYS A 74 19.93 -24.09 -17.72
CA LYS A 74 19.33 -23.88 -16.39
C LYS A 74 18.90 -22.42 -16.18
N ALA A 75 19.72 -21.46 -16.63
CA ALA A 75 19.38 -20.05 -16.57
C ALA A 75 18.25 -19.72 -17.55
N ALA A 76 18.29 -20.28 -18.76
CA ALA A 76 17.23 -20.13 -19.75
C ALA A 76 15.87 -20.61 -19.21
N SER A 77 15.81 -21.80 -18.61
CA SER A 77 14.56 -22.33 -18.05
C SER A 77 14.01 -21.48 -16.90
N LEU A 78 14.89 -20.99 -16.01
CA LEU A 78 14.47 -20.13 -14.90
C LEU A 78 13.89 -18.80 -15.41
N LEU A 79 14.52 -18.20 -16.41
CA LEU A 79 14.07 -16.94 -17.00
C LEU A 79 12.76 -17.12 -17.77
N SER A 80 12.58 -18.23 -18.49
CA SER A 80 11.33 -18.55 -19.17
C SER A 80 10.16 -18.75 -18.20
N VAL A 81 10.38 -19.50 -17.10
CA VAL A 81 9.37 -19.68 -16.05
C VAL A 81 9.04 -18.34 -15.39
N THR A 82 10.05 -17.53 -15.06
CA THR A 82 9.85 -16.20 -14.48
C THR A 82 9.03 -15.31 -15.41
N SER A 83 9.32 -15.33 -16.71
CA SER A 83 8.55 -14.59 -17.72
C SER A 83 7.09 -15.06 -17.76
N ALA A 84 6.85 -16.37 -17.81
CA ALA A 84 5.49 -16.92 -17.84
C ALA A 84 4.68 -16.53 -16.58
N VAL A 85 5.30 -16.61 -15.40
CA VAL A 85 4.67 -16.19 -14.13
C VAL A 85 4.39 -14.69 -14.14
N ALA A 86 5.32 -13.87 -14.59
CA ALA A 86 5.14 -12.42 -14.67
C ALA A 86 4.05 -12.02 -15.68
N LEU A 87 3.97 -12.66 -16.86
CA LEU A 87 2.87 -12.45 -17.80
C LEU A 87 1.52 -12.81 -17.18
N GLY A 88 1.42 -13.99 -16.57
CA GLY A 88 0.19 -14.44 -15.91
C GLY A 88 -0.24 -13.48 -14.80
N GLY A 89 0.70 -13.10 -13.92
CA GLY A 89 0.46 -12.12 -12.87
C GLY A 89 0.04 -10.75 -13.42
N GLY A 90 0.66 -10.29 -14.51
CA GLY A 90 0.34 -9.02 -15.16
C GLY A 90 -1.08 -9.00 -15.72
N VAL A 91 -1.53 -10.10 -16.34
CA VAL A 91 -2.91 -10.25 -16.82
C VAL A 91 -3.90 -10.26 -15.65
N LEU A 92 -3.62 -11.04 -14.60
CA LEU A 92 -4.49 -11.08 -13.42
C LEU A 92 -4.60 -9.71 -12.75
N ALA A 93 -3.48 -9.01 -12.55
CA ALA A 93 -3.49 -7.65 -12.03
C ALA A 93 -4.29 -6.70 -12.92
N ARG A 94 -4.22 -6.83 -14.25
CA ARG A 94 -4.98 -5.97 -15.15
C ARG A 94 -6.49 -6.22 -15.14
N HIS A 95 -6.93 -7.43 -14.84
CA HIS A 95 -8.32 -7.81 -15.04
C HIS A 95 -9.15 -7.86 -13.76
N TYR A 96 -8.54 -8.19 -12.63
CA TYR A 96 -9.27 -8.32 -11.37
C TYR A 96 -9.19 -7.04 -10.56
N GLU A 97 -10.36 -6.47 -10.25
CA GLU A 97 -10.51 -5.33 -9.35
C GLU A 97 -9.93 -5.63 -7.96
N THR A 98 -9.28 -4.62 -7.38
CA THR A 98 -8.81 -4.69 -6.00
C THR A 98 -9.98 -4.80 -5.00
N SER A 99 -9.66 -5.12 -3.75
CA SER A 99 -10.65 -5.08 -2.66
C SER A 99 -11.26 -3.68 -2.49
N THR A 100 -10.46 -2.63 -2.73
CA THR A 100 -10.87 -1.23 -2.62
C THR A 100 -11.81 -0.83 -3.74
N GLU A 101 -11.48 -1.15 -5.00
CA GLU A 101 -12.35 -0.92 -6.17
C GLU A 101 -13.72 -1.60 -5.97
N ARG A 102 -13.72 -2.86 -5.56
CA ARG A 102 -14.96 -3.61 -5.28
C ARG A 102 -15.75 -3.01 -4.11
N ALA A 103 -15.08 -2.46 -3.11
CA ALA A 103 -15.75 -1.82 -1.98
C ALA A 103 -16.44 -0.52 -2.40
N LEU A 104 -15.78 0.31 -3.20
CA LEU A 104 -16.38 1.52 -3.77
C LEU A 104 -17.60 1.18 -4.64
N SER A 105 -17.45 0.23 -5.59
CA SER A 105 -18.53 -0.17 -6.49
C SER A 105 -19.79 -0.62 -5.74
N ARG A 106 -19.65 -1.32 -4.60
CA ARG A 106 -20.79 -1.69 -3.75
C ARG A 106 -21.48 -0.47 -3.15
N VAL A 107 -20.71 0.50 -2.67
CA VAL A 107 -21.24 1.67 -1.96
C VAL A 107 -21.84 2.70 -2.92
N GLU A 108 -21.31 2.83 -4.14
CA GLU A 108 -21.85 3.74 -5.17
C GLU A 108 -23.30 3.43 -5.56
N THR A 109 -23.74 2.18 -5.41
CA THR A 109 -25.13 1.78 -5.72
C THR A 109 -26.16 2.28 -4.72
N ILE A 110 -25.75 2.84 -3.59
CA ILE A 110 -26.63 3.29 -2.51
C ILE A 110 -27.09 4.73 -2.76
N GLU A 111 -28.39 4.94 -2.97
CA GLU A 111 -28.94 6.27 -3.29
C GLU A 111 -28.92 7.24 -2.09
N ASP A 112 -29.23 6.76 -0.88
CA ASP A 112 -29.25 7.61 0.33
C ASP A 112 -27.84 8.06 0.73
N PRO A 113 -27.55 9.37 0.78
CA PRO A 113 -26.24 9.88 1.15
C PRO A 113 -25.82 9.52 2.59
N ALA A 114 -26.77 9.44 3.53
CA ALA A 114 -26.44 9.12 4.92
C ALA A 114 -26.05 7.64 5.08
N GLU A 115 -26.84 6.73 4.48
CA GLU A 115 -26.48 5.31 4.43
C GLU A 115 -25.18 5.08 3.68
N ARG A 116 -24.96 5.76 2.55
CA ARG A 116 -23.73 5.66 1.75
C ARG A 116 -22.49 6.02 2.56
N GLU A 117 -22.55 7.11 3.32
CA GLU A 117 -21.45 7.54 4.19
C GLU A 117 -21.16 6.51 5.27
N GLN A 118 -22.19 5.97 5.93
CA GLN A 118 -22.00 4.91 6.93
C GLN A 118 -21.37 3.64 6.33
N ARG A 119 -21.86 3.18 5.18
CA ARG A 119 -21.33 2.00 4.49
C ARG A 119 -19.91 2.20 3.99
N SER A 120 -19.56 3.43 3.60
CA SER A 120 -18.18 3.80 3.26
C SER A 120 -17.26 3.67 4.47
N ARG A 121 -17.70 4.11 5.66
CA ARG A 121 -16.93 3.96 6.91
C ARG A 121 -16.68 2.49 7.23
N ASP A 122 -17.74 1.68 7.20
CA ASP A 122 -17.64 0.24 7.47
C ASP A 122 -16.68 -0.46 6.49
N ALA A 123 -16.78 -0.11 5.20
CA ALA A 123 -15.89 -0.63 4.16
C ALA A 123 -14.43 -0.23 4.42
N LEU A 124 -14.16 1.03 4.81
CA LEU A 124 -12.82 1.49 5.15
C LEU A 124 -12.25 0.77 6.37
N PHE A 125 -13.06 0.53 7.41
CA PHE A 125 -12.65 -0.25 8.58
C PHE A 125 -12.28 -1.69 8.20
N GLN A 126 -13.10 -2.33 7.37
CA GLN A 126 -12.83 -3.68 6.88
C GLN A 126 -11.54 -3.71 6.05
N LEU A 127 -11.39 -2.79 5.10
CA LEU A 127 -10.17 -2.67 4.27
C LEU A 127 -8.92 -2.44 5.11
N ALA A 128 -9.00 -1.59 6.14
CA ALA A 128 -7.88 -1.35 7.06
C ALA A 128 -7.50 -2.61 7.85
N SER A 129 -8.49 -3.37 8.33
CA SER A 129 -8.28 -4.64 9.01
C SER A 129 -7.61 -5.67 8.10
N ASP A 130 -8.12 -5.82 6.88
CA ASP A 130 -7.59 -6.77 5.88
C ASP A 130 -6.16 -6.39 5.45
N GLN A 131 -5.91 -5.09 5.19
CA GLN A 131 -4.57 -4.59 4.87
C GLN A 131 -3.59 -4.84 6.01
N ARG A 132 -4.01 -4.60 7.26
CA ARG A 132 -3.19 -4.89 8.43
C ARG A 132 -2.86 -6.38 8.52
N GLY A 133 -3.85 -7.26 8.36
CA GLY A 133 -3.65 -8.71 8.40
C GLY A 133 -2.67 -9.20 7.32
N SER A 134 -2.86 -8.74 6.08
CA SER A 134 -1.97 -9.05 4.96
C SER A 134 -0.56 -8.54 5.18
N ARG A 135 -0.43 -7.28 5.64
CA ARG A 135 0.84 -6.64 5.96
C ARG A 135 1.62 -7.40 7.03
N LEU A 136 0.97 -7.77 8.14
CA LEU A 136 1.60 -8.54 9.21
C LEU A 136 2.03 -9.93 8.73
N THR A 137 1.18 -10.61 7.96
CA THR A 137 1.50 -11.93 7.39
C THR A 137 2.70 -11.86 6.47
N SER A 138 2.74 -10.87 5.57
CA SER A 138 3.89 -10.60 4.70
C SER A 138 5.15 -10.28 5.52
N GLY A 139 5.02 -9.50 6.60
CA GLY A 139 6.11 -9.22 7.54
C GLY A 139 6.69 -10.49 8.16
N VAL A 140 5.84 -11.42 8.60
CA VAL A 140 6.26 -12.72 9.15
C VAL A 140 6.96 -13.57 8.09
N LEU A 141 6.44 -13.64 6.87
CA LEU A 141 7.07 -14.38 5.78
C LEU A 141 8.48 -13.83 5.47
N HIS A 142 8.62 -12.50 5.40
CA HIS A 142 9.91 -11.87 5.19
C HIS A 142 10.88 -12.07 6.36
N ALA A 143 10.39 -12.10 7.60
CA ALA A 143 11.21 -12.45 8.77
C ALA A 143 11.70 -13.91 8.69
N GLY A 144 10.84 -14.82 8.24
CA GLY A 144 11.19 -16.22 7.99
C GLY A 144 12.26 -16.36 6.91
N LEU A 145 12.12 -15.64 5.80
CA LEU A 145 13.13 -15.60 4.74
C LEU A 145 14.46 -15.01 5.23
N ALA A 146 14.41 -13.92 6.01
CA ALA A 146 15.61 -13.35 6.62
C ALA A 146 16.30 -14.36 7.54
N SER A 147 15.53 -15.06 8.37
CA SER A 147 16.04 -16.10 9.26
C SER A 147 16.68 -17.25 8.47
N TYR A 148 16.05 -17.66 7.36
CA TYR A 148 16.63 -18.64 6.45
C TYR A 148 17.98 -18.18 5.91
N TYR A 149 18.07 -16.97 5.34
CA TYR A 149 19.33 -16.48 4.77
C TYR A 149 20.43 -16.23 5.80
N PHE A 150 20.10 -15.81 7.02
CA PHE A 150 21.11 -15.55 8.06
C PHE A 150 21.57 -16.81 8.81
N PHE A 151 20.72 -17.84 8.92
CA PHE A 151 20.99 -18.98 9.80
C PHE A 151 21.01 -20.34 9.11
N LEU A 152 20.40 -20.48 7.93
CA LEU A 152 20.22 -21.78 7.25
C LEU A 152 20.82 -21.83 5.85
N ALA A 153 20.94 -20.70 5.15
CA ALA A 153 21.70 -20.64 3.92
C ALA A 153 23.20 -20.80 4.22
N ASP A 154 23.92 -21.53 3.37
CA ASP A 154 25.37 -21.69 3.46
C ASP A 154 26.03 -20.31 3.28
N GLY A 155 26.22 -19.59 4.41
CA GLY A 155 26.47 -18.15 4.51
C GLY A 155 27.78 -17.62 3.94
N ASP A 156 28.41 -18.35 3.02
CA ASP A 156 29.66 -17.99 2.34
C ASP A 156 29.44 -17.11 1.10
N SER A 157 28.18 -16.78 0.74
CA SER A 157 27.89 -15.92 -0.41
C SER A 157 27.43 -14.52 0.01
N ASP A 158 28.09 -13.49 -0.52
CA ASP A 158 27.66 -12.08 -0.42
C ASP A 158 26.19 -11.88 -0.84
N SER A 159 25.69 -12.72 -1.76
CA SER A 159 24.27 -12.69 -2.17
C SER A 159 23.32 -13.01 -1.04
N ASP A 160 23.67 -13.96 -0.17
CA ASP A 160 22.77 -14.51 0.83
C ASP A 160 22.67 -13.55 2.01
N THR A 161 23.79 -12.91 2.37
CA THR A 161 23.80 -11.79 3.33
C THR A 161 22.95 -10.62 2.82
N LEU A 162 23.10 -10.22 1.55
CA LEU A 162 22.29 -9.17 0.94
C LEU A 162 20.79 -9.53 0.92
N ASN A 163 20.44 -10.76 0.53
CA ASN A 163 19.06 -11.22 0.52
C ASN A 163 18.46 -11.28 1.93
N GLY A 164 19.26 -11.66 2.93
CA GLY A 164 18.89 -11.64 4.35
C GLY A 164 18.59 -10.23 4.84
N VAL A 165 19.47 -9.26 4.56
CA VAL A 165 19.28 -7.85 4.94
C VAL A 165 18.04 -7.26 4.27
N VAL A 166 17.87 -7.47 2.96
CA VAL A 166 16.68 -6.98 2.22
C VAL A 166 15.40 -7.59 2.78
N SER A 167 15.40 -8.90 3.07
CA SER A 167 14.24 -9.57 3.65
C SER A 167 13.92 -9.06 5.05
N LEU A 168 14.93 -8.82 5.89
CA LEU A 168 14.75 -8.25 7.23
C LEU A 168 14.21 -6.83 7.17
N ALA A 169 14.78 -5.99 6.31
CA ALA A 169 14.31 -4.61 6.10
C ALA A 169 12.86 -4.59 5.60
N ALA A 170 12.51 -5.48 4.66
CA ALA A 170 11.13 -5.64 4.20
C ALA A 170 10.20 -6.05 5.35
N SER A 171 10.61 -7.00 6.20
CA SER A 171 9.84 -7.42 7.37
C SER A 171 9.58 -6.26 8.34
N VAL A 172 10.63 -5.52 8.71
CA VAL A 172 10.53 -4.36 9.60
C VAL A 172 9.62 -3.29 8.99
N ALA A 173 9.81 -2.97 7.72
CA ALA A 173 8.96 -2.01 7.01
C ALA A 173 7.49 -2.45 7.03
N ARG A 174 7.22 -3.74 6.79
CA ARG A 174 5.86 -4.29 6.87
C ARG A 174 5.29 -4.17 8.28
N PHE A 175 6.04 -4.40 9.35
CA PHE A 175 5.51 -4.22 10.71
C PHE A 175 5.33 -2.75 11.11
N ALA A 176 6.22 -1.86 10.65
CA ALA A 176 6.27 -0.48 11.09
C ALA A 176 5.36 0.46 10.30
N ILE A 177 5.19 0.26 8.99
CA ILE A 177 4.53 1.22 8.10
C ILE A 177 3.08 0.81 7.86
N PRO A 178 2.08 1.54 8.38
CA PRO A 178 0.67 1.21 8.16
C PRO A 178 0.26 1.38 6.68
N GLY A 179 -0.68 0.56 6.23
CA GLY A 179 -1.27 0.68 4.90
C GLY A 179 -2.04 1.99 4.68
N PRO A 180 -2.35 2.34 3.41
CA PRO A 180 -3.12 3.53 3.09
C PRO A 180 -4.52 3.52 3.73
N ALA A 181 -5.23 2.38 3.79
CA ALA A 181 -6.53 2.30 4.44
C ALA A 181 -6.41 2.41 5.97
N GLU A 182 -5.36 1.84 6.59
CA GLU A 182 -5.07 2.01 8.01
C GLU A 182 -4.85 3.50 8.36
N ARG A 183 -4.13 4.23 7.51
CA ARG A 183 -3.90 5.68 7.69
C ARG A 183 -5.19 6.49 7.50
N ALA A 184 -5.99 6.15 6.50
CA ALA A 184 -7.27 6.81 6.23
C ALA A 184 -8.26 6.64 7.41
N VAL A 185 -8.40 5.42 7.92
CA VAL A 185 -9.23 5.15 9.10
C VAL A 185 -8.73 5.92 10.33
N LYS A 186 -7.41 5.97 10.54
CA LYS A 186 -6.83 6.75 11.65
C LYS A 186 -7.17 8.24 11.55
N ARG A 187 -7.15 8.83 10.35
CA ARG A 187 -7.55 10.22 10.12
C ARG A 187 -9.03 10.43 10.47
N LEU A 188 -9.92 9.60 9.92
CA LEU A 188 -11.36 9.65 10.22
C LEU A 188 -11.66 9.51 11.73
N GLN A 189 -10.90 8.68 12.44
CA GLN A 189 -11.04 8.56 13.90
C GLN A 189 -10.55 9.79 14.66
N GLN A 190 -9.51 10.46 14.18
CA GLN A 190 -9.00 11.70 14.75
C GLN A 190 -10.00 12.84 14.53
N ASP A 191 -10.54 12.97 13.31
CA ASP A 191 -11.51 14.02 13.00
C ASP A 191 -12.78 13.88 13.85
N ASN A 192 -13.32 12.66 14.01
CA ASN A 192 -14.47 12.43 14.90
C ASN A 192 -14.17 12.78 16.37
N ARG A 193 -12.94 12.59 16.84
CA ARG A 193 -12.55 12.97 18.21
C ARG A 193 -12.45 14.48 18.35
N ASP A 194 -11.82 15.14 17.38
CA ASP A 194 -11.65 16.59 17.40
C ASP A 194 -13.01 17.29 17.30
N GLN A 195 -13.91 16.75 16.47
CA GLN A 195 -15.28 17.23 16.36
C GLN A 195 -16.08 17.01 17.66
N ALA A 196 -15.95 15.85 18.30
CA ALA A 196 -16.55 15.61 19.61
C ALA A 196 -15.99 16.54 20.70
N VAL A 197 -14.71 16.94 20.62
CA VAL A 197 -14.14 17.95 21.52
C VAL A 197 -14.75 19.32 21.24
N LEU A 198 -14.85 19.72 19.97
CA LEU A 198 -15.48 21.00 19.58
C LEU A 198 -16.95 21.09 19.97
N ASP A 199 -17.71 20.01 19.82
CA ASP A 199 -19.13 19.93 20.21
C ASP A 199 -19.33 20.02 21.73
N ASN A 200 -18.32 19.58 22.51
CA ASN A 200 -18.31 19.71 23.96
C ASN A 200 -17.79 21.06 24.46
N LEU A 201 -17.24 21.91 23.58
CA LEU A 201 -16.87 23.28 23.88
C LEU A 201 -18.10 24.19 23.74
N ASP A 202 -18.59 24.72 24.87
CA ASP A 202 -19.65 25.73 24.91
C ASP A 202 -19.01 27.09 24.65
N TRP A 203 -19.18 27.60 23.44
CA TRP A 203 -18.73 28.93 23.06
C TRP A 203 -19.74 29.95 23.56
N GLN A 204 -19.48 30.56 24.72
CA GLN A 204 -20.32 31.63 25.24
C GLN A 204 -19.78 32.98 24.80
N LEU A 205 -20.47 33.60 23.85
CA LEU A 205 -20.30 35.02 23.52
C LEU A 205 -21.06 35.85 24.55
N GLY A 206 -20.32 36.42 25.50
CA GLY A 206 -20.83 37.29 26.54
C GLY A 206 -20.36 38.72 26.38
N ILE A 207 -20.98 39.63 27.13
CA ILE A 207 -20.46 40.98 27.35
C ILE A 207 -19.99 41.01 28.79
N ALA A 208 -18.70 41.26 29.02
CA ALA A 208 -18.17 41.42 30.38
C ALA A 208 -18.87 42.61 31.07
N GLU A 209 -18.91 42.65 32.41
CA GLU A 209 -19.49 43.77 33.17
C GLU A 209 -18.90 45.15 32.78
N SER A 210 -17.71 45.17 32.15
CA SER A 210 -17.08 46.36 31.58
C SER A 210 -17.68 46.84 30.25
N GLY A 211 -18.70 46.17 29.71
CA GLY A 211 -19.27 46.44 28.38
C GLY A 211 -18.41 45.96 27.21
N SER A 212 -17.30 45.25 27.49
CA SER A 212 -16.41 44.70 26.46
C SER A 212 -16.89 43.33 26.00
N PRO A 213 -16.87 43.00 24.69
CA PRO A 213 -17.18 41.66 24.23
C PRO A 213 -16.17 40.68 24.82
N MET A 214 -16.67 39.63 25.48
CA MET A 214 -15.87 38.56 26.08
C MET A 214 -16.23 37.23 25.45
N LEU A 215 -15.21 36.49 25.03
CA LEU A 215 -15.34 35.15 24.51
C LEU A 215 -14.96 34.19 25.65
N ALA A 216 -15.96 33.53 26.23
CA ALA A 216 -15.76 32.55 27.30
C ALA A 216 -15.83 31.14 26.72
N LEU A 217 -14.79 30.35 26.98
CA LEU A 217 -14.73 28.94 26.59
C LEU A 217 -15.15 28.08 27.79
N GLY A 218 -16.35 27.50 27.73
CA GLY A 218 -16.85 26.53 28.71
C GLY A 218 -16.68 25.10 28.21
N ILE A 219 -16.46 24.14 29.12
CA ILE A 219 -16.53 22.71 28.80
C ILE A 219 -17.85 22.19 29.37
N ARG A 220 -18.70 21.58 28.53
CA ARG A 220 -19.90 20.88 29.00
C ARG A 220 -19.49 19.56 29.65
N PHE A 221 -19.88 19.36 30.90
CA PHE A 221 -19.73 18.10 31.63
C PHE A 221 -21.04 17.29 31.59
#